data_AF-A0A101S9W7-F1
#
_entry.id   AF-A0A101S9W7-F1
#
_cell.length_a   1.000
_cell.length_b   1.000
_cell.length_c   1.000
_cell.angle_alpha   90.00
_cell.angle_beta   90.00
_cell.angle_gamma   90.00
#
_symmetry.space_group_name_H-M   'P 1'
#
loop_
_entity.id
_entity.type
_entity.pdbx_description
1 polymer ?
#
loop_
_entity_poly.entity_id
_entity_poly.type
_entity_poly.pdbx_seq_one_letter_code
_entity_poly.pdbx_strand_id
1 'polypeptide(L)'
;MDHPRCPAAHPQDPTACVGPVAVTVLDATGAGADGCEHHGARLLASLDRGRVYPLPDARPGAAVRVFTAADTLRPFCWIDGPRTKPSQLSHAENRAREGR
;
A
#
# COMPACT_ATOMS: atom_id res chain seq x y z
N MET A 1 -8.57 9.94 -21.69
CA MET A 1 -9.60 9.45 -20.74
C MET A 1 -8.90 9.30 -19.42
N ASP A 2 -9.11 10.27 -18.52
CA ASP A 2 -8.59 10.21 -17.16
C ASP A 2 -9.30 9.03 -16.48
N HIS A 3 -8.59 7.94 -16.20
CA HIS A 3 -9.19 6.86 -15.44
C HIS A 3 -9.50 7.43 -14.05
N PRO A 4 -10.74 7.32 -13.55
CA PRO A 4 -11.02 7.70 -12.17
C PRO A 4 -10.01 6.97 -11.28
N ARG A 5 -9.31 7.72 -10.42
CA ARG A 5 -8.32 7.15 -9.51
C ARG A 5 -8.96 6.01 -8.73
N CYS A 6 -8.24 4.89 -8.56
CA CYS A 6 -8.79 3.75 -7.84
C CYS A 6 -9.12 4.12 -6.38
N PRO A 7 -10.11 3.50 -5.73
CA PRO A 7 -10.50 3.81 -4.36
C PRO A 7 -9.36 3.77 -3.33
N ALA A 8 -8.36 2.90 -3.51
CA ALA A 8 -7.18 2.83 -2.63
C ALA A 8 -6.21 4.02 -2.78
N ALA A 9 -6.38 4.86 -3.80
CA ALA A 9 -5.51 5.99 -4.05
C ALA A 9 -5.87 7.13 -3.08
N HIS A 10 -5.01 7.36 -2.08
CA HIS A 10 -5.23 8.43 -1.12
C HIS A 10 -5.34 9.79 -1.83
N PRO A 11 -6.26 10.69 -1.43
CA PRO A 11 -6.46 11.98 -2.11
C PRO A 11 -5.19 12.83 -2.25
N GLN A 12 -4.29 12.75 -1.28
CA GLN A 12 -3.01 13.48 -1.28
C GLN A 12 -1.86 12.74 -1.98
N ASP A 13 -2.03 11.47 -2.34
CA ASP A 13 -1.02 10.79 -3.15
C ASP A 13 -1.08 11.39 -4.57
N PRO A 14 -0.01 12.00 -5.12
CA PRO A 14 -0.05 12.62 -6.45
C PRO A 14 0.13 11.61 -7.58
N THR A 15 0.44 10.35 -7.28
CA THR A 15 0.80 9.37 -8.31
C THR A 15 -0.42 8.83 -9.05
N ALA A 16 -0.28 8.68 -10.36
CA ALA A 16 -1.27 8.03 -11.21
C ALA A 16 -1.40 6.53 -10.88
N CYS A 17 -2.56 5.95 -11.19
CA CYS A 17 -2.74 4.50 -11.07
C CYS A 17 -1.83 3.76 -12.06
N VAL A 18 -1.36 2.58 -11.65
CA VAL A 18 -0.54 1.70 -12.49
C VAL A 18 -1.30 0.39 -12.69
N GLY A 19 -1.87 0.23 -13.88
CA GLY A 19 -2.67 -0.94 -14.23
C GLY A 19 -4.10 -0.90 -13.66
N PRO A 20 -4.86 -2.00 -13.84
CA PRO A 20 -6.24 -2.11 -13.38
C PRO A 20 -6.33 -2.21 -11.86
N VAL A 21 -7.53 -2.00 -11.33
CA VAL A 21 -7.89 -2.41 -9.97
C VAL A 21 -7.76 -3.93 -9.87
N ALA A 22 -7.04 -4.42 -8.87
CA ALA A 22 -6.61 -5.83 -8.79
C ALA A 22 -6.63 -6.39 -7.36
N VAL A 23 -6.73 -5.56 -6.33
CA VAL A 23 -6.72 -6.00 -4.94
C VAL A 23 -7.71 -5.23 -4.10
N THR A 24 -8.17 -5.85 -3.01
CA THR A 24 -8.84 -5.16 -1.90
C THR A 24 -7.88 -5.10 -0.72
N VAL A 25 -7.66 -3.90 -0.17
CA VAL A 25 -6.90 -3.70 1.07
C VAL A 25 -7.89 -3.45 2.19
N LEU A 26 -7.78 -4.21 3.29
CA LEU A 26 -8.60 -4.09 4.48
C LEU A 26 -7.78 -3.54 5.65
N ASP A 27 -8.40 -2.69 6.47
CA ASP A 27 -7.85 -2.32 7.77
C ASP A 27 -8.09 -3.40 8.84
N ALA A 28 -7.65 -3.11 10.08
CA ALA A 28 -7.81 -4.00 11.22
C ALA A 28 -9.28 -4.32 11.55
N THR A 29 -10.21 -3.40 11.25
CA THR A 29 -11.65 -3.54 11.53
C THR A 29 -12.42 -4.19 10.37
N GLY A 30 -11.79 -4.33 9.20
CA GLY A 30 -12.38 -4.93 8.02
C GLY A 30 -12.97 -3.91 7.03
N ALA A 31 -12.81 -2.61 7.27
CA ALA A 31 -13.13 -1.60 6.25
C ALA A 31 -12.10 -1.67 5.12
N GLY A 32 -12.57 -1.56 3.88
CA GLY A 32 -11.77 -1.88 2.70
C GLY A 32 -11.85 -0.89 1.57
N ALA A 33 -10.79 -0.85 0.75
CA ALA A 33 -10.77 -0.13 -0.51
C ALA A 33 -10.10 -0.97 -1.61
N ASP A 34 -10.71 -0.97 -2.79
CA ASP A 34 -10.17 -1.62 -3.96
C ASP A 34 -9.10 -0.74 -4.64
N GLY A 35 -8.02 -1.36 -5.08
CA GLY A 35 -6.85 -0.65 -5.60
C GLY A 35 -6.16 -1.37 -6.74
N CYS A 36 -5.47 -0.58 -7.58
CA CYS A 36 -4.40 -1.12 -8.41
C CYS A 36 -3.24 -1.60 -7.52
N GLU A 37 -2.33 -2.42 -8.05
CA GLU A 37 -1.22 -2.95 -7.24
C GLU A 37 -0.33 -1.83 -6.64
N HIS A 38 -0.18 -0.72 -7.37
CA HIS A 38 0.60 0.43 -6.91
C HIS A 38 -0.04 1.15 -5.69
N HIS A 39 -1.30 1.59 -5.80
CA HIS A 39 -1.97 2.28 -4.69
C HIS A 39 -2.37 1.31 -3.58
N GLY A 40 -2.66 0.05 -3.89
CA GLY A 40 -2.87 -1.00 -2.89
C GLY A 40 -1.65 -1.19 -1.99
N ALA A 41 -0.44 -1.19 -2.54
CA ALA A 41 0.79 -1.31 -1.75
C ALA A 41 1.02 -0.10 -0.84
N ARG A 42 0.78 1.12 -1.36
CA ARG A 42 0.92 2.36 -0.59
C ARG A 42 -0.10 2.49 0.52
N LEU A 43 -1.34 2.09 0.26
CA LEU A 43 -2.39 2.04 1.28
C LEU A 43 -2.04 1.01 2.35
N LEU A 44 -1.70 -0.22 1.96
CA LEU A 44 -1.33 -1.29 2.89
C LEU A 44 -0.16 -0.88 3.79
N ALA A 45 0.87 -0.26 3.24
CA ALA A 45 2.02 0.24 4.01
C ALA A 45 1.65 1.34 5.02
N SER A 46 0.49 1.97 4.89
CA SER A 46 0.02 3.06 5.76
C SER A 46 -0.97 2.61 6.83
N LEU A 47 -1.39 1.34 6.81
CA LEU A 47 -2.35 0.79 7.78
C LEU A 47 -1.63 -0.02 8.86
N ASP A 48 -2.08 0.15 10.10
CA ASP A 48 -1.74 -0.81 11.15
C ASP A 48 -2.57 -2.10 10.97
N ARG A 49 -1.87 -3.24 10.95
CA ARG A 49 -2.47 -4.59 10.78
C ARG A 49 -3.36 -4.73 9.54
N GLY A 50 -3.02 -4.00 8.48
CA GLY A 50 -3.69 -4.10 7.19
C GLY A 50 -3.54 -5.49 6.55
N ARG A 51 -4.51 -5.87 5.73
CA ARG A 51 -4.51 -7.12 4.95
C ARG A 51 -4.80 -6.82 3.50
N VAL A 52 -4.30 -7.65 2.59
CA VAL A 52 -4.54 -7.52 1.16
C VAL A 52 -5.04 -8.84 0.59
N TYR A 53 -6.04 -8.77 -0.29
CA TYR A 53 -6.62 -9.91 -0.99
C TYR A 53 -6.68 -9.61 -2.49
N PRO A 54 -6.45 -10.60 -3.37
CA PRO A 54 -6.62 -10.40 -4.80
C PRO A 54 -8.11 -10.37 -5.15
N LEU A 55 -8.48 -9.54 -6.12
CA LEU A 55 -9.82 -9.61 -6.72
C LEU A 55 -9.97 -10.87 -7.59
N PRO A 56 -11.20 -11.35 -7.85
CA PRO A 56 -11.43 -12.61 -8.57
C PRO A 56 -10.81 -12.67 -9.98
N ASP A 57 -10.72 -11.53 -10.67
CA ASP A 57 -10.20 -11.37 -12.02
C ASP A 57 -8.73 -10.89 -12.06
N ALA A 58 -8.11 -10.71 -10.89
CA ALA A 58 -6.74 -10.24 -10.78
C ALA A 58 -5.74 -11.27 -11.30
N ARG A 59 -4.62 -10.77 -11.86
CA ARG A 59 -3.51 -11.63 -12.26
C ARG A 59 -3.01 -12.44 -11.06
N PRO A 60 -2.71 -13.75 -11.23
CA PRO A 60 -2.17 -14.58 -10.16
C PRO A 60 -1.02 -13.91 -9.41
N GLY A 61 -1.06 -13.98 -8.08
CA GLY A 61 -0.05 -13.37 -7.22
C GLY A 61 -0.18 -11.86 -7.02
N ALA A 62 -1.25 -11.19 -7.47
CA ALA A 62 -1.45 -9.75 -7.26
C ALA A 62 -1.31 -9.33 -5.80
N ALA A 63 -1.99 -10.01 -4.87
CA ALA A 63 -1.87 -9.73 -3.44
C ALA A 63 -0.45 -9.93 -2.90
N VAL A 64 0.28 -10.94 -3.38
CA VAL A 64 1.67 -11.19 -2.99
C VAL A 64 2.57 -10.05 -3.46
N ARG A 65 2.45 -9.62 -4.73
CA ARG A 65 3.23 -8.47 -5.24
C ARG A 65 2.95 -7.19 -4.46
N VAL A 66 1.68 -6.95 -4.13
CA VAL A 66 1.28 -5.80 -3.30
C VAL A 66 1.87 -5.88 -1.89
N PHE A 67 1.76 -7.04 -1.24
CA PHE A 67 2.31 -7.26 0.10
C PHE A 67 3.83 -7.08 0.12
N THR A 68 4.55 -7.67 -0.85
CA THR A 68 6.00 -7.52 -0.99
C THR A 68 6.40 -6.09 -1.28
N ALA A 69 5.66 -5.36 -2.14
CA ALA A 69 5.95 -3.96 -2.40
C ALA A 69 5.74 -3.09 -1.15
N ALA A 70 4.64 -3.30 -0.43
CA ALA A 70 4.29 -2.55 0.79
C ALA A 70 5.37 -2.64 1.87
N ASP A 71 6.04 -3.80 2.00
CA ASP A 71 7.13 -4.01 2.96
C ASP A 71 8.29 -3.01 2.82
N THR A 72 8.51 -2.50 1.60
CA THR A 72 9.58 -1.54 1.29
C THR A 72 9.11 -0.08 1.29
N LEU A 73 7.79 0.14 1.36
CA LEU A 73 7.20 1.47 1.35
C LEU A 73 7.09 2.01 2.77
N ARG A 74 7.38 3.31 2.92
CA ARG A 74 7.10 4.01 4.19
C ARG A 74 5.60 4.32 4.28
N PRO A 75 5.01 4.30 5.48
CA PRO A 75 3.67 4.83 5.71
C PRO A 75 3.52 6.26 5.19
N PHE A 76 2.39 6.57 4.57
CA PHE A 76 2.09 7.88 3.97
C PHE A 76 3.26 8.38 3.11
N CYS A 77 3.70 7.55 2.16
CA CYS A 77 4.90 7.81 1.33
C CYS A 77 4.82 9.09 0.48
N TRP A 78 3.64 9.70 0.35
CA TRP A 78 3.41 10.99 -0.30
C TRP A 78 3.61 12.20 0.63
N ILE A 79 3.82 11.99 1.93
CA ILE A 79 4.12 13.06 2.89
C ILE A 79 5.63 13.24 3.01
N ASP A 80 6.09 14.44 2.67
CA ASP A 80 7.44 14.90 2.95
C ASP A 80 7.58 15.31 4.42
N GLY A 81 8.69 14.90 5.06
CA GLY A 81 8.98 15.28 6.43
C GLY A 81 9.96 14.33 7.13
N PRO A 82 10.53 14.74 8.27
CA PRO A 82 11.47 13.92 9.03
C PRO A 82 10.81 12.62 9.52
N ARG A 83 11.55 11.51 9.39
CA ARG A 83 11.13 10.15 9.79
C ARG A 83 12.01 9.67 10.95
N THR A 84 11.62 10.02 12.17
CA THR A 84 12.43 9.80 13.38
C THR A 84 11.93 8.63 14.23
N LYS A 85 10.69 8.18 14.03
CA LYS A 85 10.06 7.09 14.79
C LYS A 85 9.95 5.82 13.93
N PRO A 86 9.99 4.61 14.53
CA PRO A 86 9.80 3.34 13.81
C PRO A 86 8.50 3.27 13.01
N SER A 87 7.41 3.84 13.55
CA SER A 87 6.09 3.88 12.88
C SER A 87 6.04 4.76 11.62
N GLN A 88 7.12 5.48 11.31
CA GLN A 88 7.22 6.34 10.12
C GLN A 88 8.10 5.71 9.03
N LEU A 89 8.67 4.53 9.30
CA LEU A 89 9.59 3.80 8.44
C LEU A 89 8.87 2.59 7.84
N SER A 90 9.43 2.09 6.73
CA SER A 90 9.02 0.80 6.18
C SER A 90 9.39 -0.35 7.12
N HIS A 91 8.73 -1.49 6.96
CA HIS A 91 9.09 -2.70 7.71
C HIS A 91 10.52 -3.16 7.38
N ALA A 92 10.93 -3.08 6.11
CA ALA A 92 12.30 -3.36 5.69
C ALA A 92 13.34 -2.47 6.41
N GLU A 93 13.08 -1.17 6.52
CA GLU A 93 13.96 -0.25 7.25
C GLU A 93 14.04 -0.57 8.75
N ASN A 94 12.92 -0.92 9.38
CA ASN A 94 12.89 -1.30 10.79
C ASN A 94 13.72 -2.57 11.03
N ARG A 95 13.53 -3.62 10.24
CA ARG A 95 14.35 -4.84 10.34
C ARG A 95 15.85 -4.56 10.15
N ALA A 96 16.21 -3.69 9.20
CA ALA A 96 17.61 -3.31 8.97
C ALA A 96 18.22 -2.48 10.13
N ARG A 97 17.39 -1.84 10.97
CA ARG A 97 17.84 -1.16 12.20
C ARG A 97 18.01 -2.13 13.36
N GLU A 98 17.11 -3.10 13.50
CA GLU A 98 17.14 -4.11 14.57
C GLU A 98 18.28 -5.11 14.40
N GLY A 99 18.67 -5.40 13.15
CA GLY A 99 19.80 -6.29 12.85
C GLY A 99 21.19 -5.63 12.92
N ARG A 100 21.29 -4.36 13.32
CA ARG A 100 22.56 -3.65 13.58
C ARG A 100 22.84 -3.60 15.07
#